data_AF-A0A1H6VWP4-F1
#
_entry.id   AF-A0A1H6VWP4-F1
#
_cell.length_a   1.000
_cell.length_b   1.000
_cell.length_c   1.000
_cell.angle_alpha   90.00
_cell.angle_beta   90.00
_cell.angle_gamma   90.00
#
_symmetry.space_group_name_H-M   'P 1'
#
loop_
_entity.id
_entity.type
_entity.pdbx_description
1 polymer ?
#
loop_
_entity_poly.entity_id
_entity_poly.type
_entity_poly.pdbx_seq_one_letter_code
_entity_poly.pdbx_strand_id
1 'polypeptide(L)'
;MPLDPILIHACALALAAILATAATHKLRAPRWFVAQLEAYALLPQGLLKPVARLLPLLEGAVALGLLLPLSRSAAALAASALMLLYAGAIAVNLWRGRRDIDCGCAGPGESQPLRPVLLLRNSVLLGLALLATATPLARELGLFDGFVAIAAAAVLLLLYAAVDGLLTNAPRLLKLTGR
;
A
#
# COMPACT_ATOMS: atom_id res chain seq x y z
N MET A 1 7.21 -6.31 22.78
CA MET A 1 8.59 -6.81 22.56
C MET A 1 9.34 -5.72 21.82
N PRO A 2 10.49 -5.26 22.34
CA PRO A 2 11.25 -4.23 21.66
C PRO A 2 11.87 -4.82 20.38
N LEU A 3 11.79 -4.11 19.26
CA LEU A 3 12.33 -4.51 17.96
C LEU A 3 13.55 -3.68 17.58
N ASP A 4 14.42 -4.26 16.74
CA ASP A 4 15.58 -3.53 16.22
C ASP A 4 15.12 -2.27 15.47
N PRO A 5 15.67 -1.09 15.78
CA PRO A 5 15.31 0.14 15.08
C PRO A 5 15.52 0.05 13.56
N ILE A 6 16.49 -0.73 13.06
CA ILE A 6 16.71 -0.91 11.62
C ILE A 6 15.45 -1.45 10.94
N LEU A 7 14.84 -2.48 11.53
CA LEU A 7 13.65 -3.12 10.97
C LEU A 7 12.46 -2.15 10.94
N ILE A 8 12.27 -1.38 12.02
CA ILE A 8 11.21 -0.37 12.12
C ILE A 8 11.39 0.70 11.03
N HIS A 9 12.60 1.22 10.86
CA HIS A 9 12.89 2.26 9.87
C HIS A 9 12.77 1.72 8.44
N ALA A 10 13.24 0.50 8.18
CA ALA A 10 13.12 -0.14 6.87
C ALA A 10 11.65 -0.33 6.47
N CYS A 11 10.81 -0.84 7.39
CA CYS A 11 9.37 -0.98 7.17
C CYS A 11 8.69 0.37 6.93
N ALA A 12 9.01 1.38 7.75
CA ALA A 12 8.44 2.72 7.62
C ALA A 12 8.80 3.38 6.28
N LEU A 13 10.07 3.28 5.85
CA LEU A 13 10.54 3.81 4.57
C LEU A 13 9.85 3.11 3.38
N ALA A 14 9.76 1.79 3.40
CA ALA A 14 9.09 1.03 2.35
C ALA A 14 7.60 1.39 2.26
N LEU A 15 6.89 1.44 3.40
CA LEU A 15 5.47 1.82 3.44
C LEU A 15 5.26 3.27 3.00
N ALA A 16 6.12 4.19 3.41
CA ALA A 16 6.05 5.59 2.98
C ALA A 16 6.17 5.71 1.47
N ALA A 17 7.13 5.02 0.85
CA ALA A 17 7.31 5.04 -0.60
C ALA A 17 6.11 4.41 -1.35
N ILE A 18 5.57 3.29 -0.85
CA ILE A 18 4.38 2.63 -1.44
C ILE A 18 3.15 3.54 -1.37
N LEU A 19 2.87 4.12 -0.20
CA LEU A 19 1.74 5.03 0.00
C LEU A 19 1.89 6.33 -0.80
N ALA A 20 3.10 6.90 -0.85
CA ALA A 20 3.37 8.09 -1.65
C ALA A 20 3.16 7.84 -3.15
N THR A 21 3.56 6.67 -3.64
CA THR A 21 3.35 6.25 -5.03
C THR A 21 1.86 6.10 -5.33
N ALA A 22 1.13 5.38 -4.46
CA ALA A 22 -0.32 5.22 -4.59
C ALA A 22 -1.08 6.55 -4.57
N ALA A 23 -0.73 7.44 -3.64
CA ALA A 23 -1.29 8.79 -3.54
C ALA A 23 -1.04 9.58 -4.83
N THR A 24 0.20 9.56 -5.34
CA THR A 24 0.60 10.26 -6.56
C THR A 24 -0.21 9.77 -7.76
N HIS A 25 -0.38 8.46 -7.92
CA HIS A 25 -1.17 7.89 -9.01
C HIS A 25 -2.63 8.36 -8.99
N LYS A 26 -3.25 8.38 -7.81
CA LYS A 26 -4.64 8.82 -7.64
C LYS A 26 -4.82 10.32 -7.82
N LEU A 27 -3.86 11.13 -7.38
CA LEU A 27 -3.87 12.58 -7.56
C LEU A 27 -3.64 12.99 -9.02
N ARG A 28 -2.82 12.25 -9.78
CA ARG A 28 -2.58 12.50 -11.20
C ARG A 28 -3.77 12.13 -12.09
N ALA A 29 -4.56 11.13 -11.70
CA ALA A 29 -5.71 10.64 -12.46
C ALA A 29 -7.00 10.55 -11.62
N PRO A 30 -7.53 11.69 -11.12
CA PRO A 30 -8.67 11.68 -10.19
C PRO A 30 -9.95 11.15 -10.82
N ARG A 31 -10.17 11.37 -12.14
CA ARG A 31 -11.34 10.83 -12.85
C ARG A 31 -11.31 9.31 -12.92
N TRP A 32 -10.15 8.73 -13.19
CA TRP A 32 -9.94 7.28 -13.15
C TRP A 32 -10.18 6.74 -11.74
N PHE A 33 -9.67 7.42 -10.70
CA PHE A 33 -9.87 6.96 -9.33
C PHE A 33 -11.33 7.05 -8.87
N VAL A 34 -12.10 8.06 -9.33
CA VAL A 34 -13.55 8.13 -9.09
C VAL A 34 -14.27 6.94 -9.74
N ALA A 35 -13.96 6.62 -11.00
CA ALA A 35 -14.56 5.48 -11.70
C ALA A 35 -14.22 4.15 -11.00
N GLN A 36 -13.01 4.03 -10.45
CA GLN A 36 -12.60 2.90 -9.63
C GLN A 36 -13.42 2.80 -8.35
N LEU A 37 -13.58 3.89 -7.58
CA LEU A 37 -14.41 3.88 -6.38
C LEU A 37 -15.89 3.56 -6.69
N GLU A 38 -16.38 4.01 -7.84
CA GLU A 38 -17.72 3.67 -8.33
C GLU A 38 -17.86 2.17 -8.61
N ALA A 39 -16.87 1.57 -9.31
CA ALA A 39 -16.85 0.15 -9.62
C ALA A 39 -16.84 -0.74 -8.36
N TYR A 40 -16.20 -0.29 -7.27
CA TYR A 40 -16.24 -1.00 -5.99
C TYR A 40 -17.66 -1.11 -5.40
N ALA A 41 -18.59 -0.22 -5.77
CA ALA A 41 -19.98 -0.21 -5.32
C ALA A 41 -20.12 -0.34 -3.79
N LEU A 42 -19.29 0.43 -3.06
CA LEU A 42 -19.28 0.53 -1.59
C LEU A 42 -19.74 1.90 -1.09
N LEU A 43 -19.73 2.93 -1.96
CA LEU A 43 -20.03 4.31 -1.61
C LEU A 43 -21.21 4.83 -2.44
N PRO A 44 -22.06 5.70 -1.86
CA PRO A 44 -23.09 6.40 -2.62
C PRO A 44 -22.46 7.43 -3.57
N GLN A 45 -23.15 7.77 -4.66
CA GLN A 45 -22.63 8.66 -5.72
C GLN A 45 -22.15 10.03 -5.21
N GLY A 46 -22.82 10.59 -4.20
CA GLY A 46 -22.42 11.86 -3.58
C GLY A 46 -21.08 11.81 -2.84
N LEU A 47 -20.66 10.63 -2.35
CA LEU A 47 -19.41 10.45 -1.61
C LEU A 47 -18.21 10.08 -2.49
N LEU A 48 -18.41 9.72 -3.75
CA LEU A 48 -17.33 9.31 -4.65
C LEU A 48 -16.27 10.41 -4.83
N LYS A 49 -16.69 11.63 -5.17
CA LYS A 49 -15.79 12.78 -5.37
C LYS A 49 -15.04 13.21 -4.10
N PRO A 50 -15.68 13.38 -2.92
CA PRO A 50 -14.96 13.75 -1.72
C PRO A 50 -13.98 12.64 -1.28
N VAL A 51 -14.39 11.36 -1.30
CA VAL A 51 -13.49 10.25 -0.94
C VAL A 51 -12.34 10.13 -1.93
N ALA A 52 -12.58 10.33 -3.23
CA ALA A 52 -11.52 10.33 -4.25
C ALA A 52 -10.45 11.40 -4.03
N ARG A 53 -10.79 12.50 -3.35
CA ARG A 53 -9.84 13.57 -2.99
C ARG A 53 -9.20 13.36 -1.63
N LEU A 54 -9.99 12.96 -0.64
CA LEU A 54 -9.52 12.80 0.74
C LEU A 54 -8.60 11.59 0.88
N LEU A 55 -8.91 10.47 0.22
CA LEU A 55 -8.13 9.24 0.40
C LEU A 55 -6.66 9.38 -0.04
N PRO A 56 -6.33 9.95 -1.22
CA PRO A 56 -4.94 10.16 -1.61
C PRO A 56 -4.20 11.18 -0.72
N LEU A 57 -4.92 12.19 -0.19
CA LEU A 57 -4.36 13.14 0.76
C LEU A 57 -4.00 12.46 2.09
N LEU A 58 -4.88 11.56 2.58
CA LEU A 58 -4.60 10.75 3.76
C LEU A 58 -3.40 9.81 3.52
N GLU A 59 -3.32 9.16 2.37
CA GLU A 59 -2.17 8.32 2.01
C GLU A 59 -0.86 9.13 2.00
N GLY A 60 -0.87 10.32 1.40
CA GLY A 60 0.28 11.22 1.39
C GLY A 60 0.66 11.71 2.79
N ALA A 61 -0.32 12.09 3.61
CA ALA A 61 -0.09 12.53 4.99
C ALA A 61 0.50 11.40 5.85
N VAL A 62 -0.01 10.18 5.70
CA VAL A 62 0.54 9.00 6.39
C VAL A 62 1.95 8.68 5.91
N ALA A 63 2.22 8.77 4.60
CA ALA A 63 3.56 8.57 4.06
C ALA A 63 4.57 9.56 4.65
N LEU A 64 4.22 10.85 4.73
CA LEU A 64 5.07 11.87 5.36
C LEU A 64 5.22 11.63 6.87
N GLY A 65 4.14 11.26 7.55
CA GLY A 65 4.13 10.98 8.99
C GLY A 65 5.01 9.80 9.40
N LEU A 66 5.20 8.81 8.52
CA LEU A 66 6.09 7.66 8.74
C LEU A 66 7.58 8.03 8.73
N LEU A 67 7.95 9.08 7.99
CA LEU A 67 9.33 9.55 7.89
C LEU A 67 9.77 10.32 9.14
N LEU A 68 8.82 10.97 9.82
CA LEU A 68 9.05 11.78 11.01
C LEU A 68 9.06 10.90 12.28
N PRO A 69 10.16 10.87 13.07
CA PRO A 69 10.25 10.02 14.26
C PRO A 69 9.14 10.28 15.29
N LEU A 70 8.74 11.55 15.48
CA LEU A 70 7.73 11.94 16.46
C LEU A 70 6.31 11.45 16.11
N SER A 71 5.97 11.41 14.82
CA SER A 71 4.63 11.00 14.36
C SER A 71 4.56 9.56 13.87
N ARG A 72 5.70 8.85 13.81
CA ARG A 72 5.80 7.54 13.17
C ARG A 72 4.82 6.52 13.71
N SER A 73 4.67 6.41 15.03
CA SER A 73 3.77 5.42 15.65
C SER A 73 2.31 5.67 15.26
N ALA A 74 1.87 6.92 15.33
CA ALA A 74 0.53 7.33 14.90
C ALA A 74 0.31 7.13 13.40
N ALA A 75 1.32 7.47 12.58
CA ALA A 75 1.27 7.26 11.13
C ALA A 75 1.26 5.77 10.76
N ALA A 76 2.01 4.92 11.46
CA ALA A 76 2.00 3.47 11.26
C ALA A 76 0.64 2.84 11.62
N LEU A 77 -0.02 3.34 12.67
CA LEU A 77 -1.39 2.93 13.01
C LEU A 77 -2.39 3.36 11.93
N ALA A 78 -2.27 4.59 11.42
CA ALA A 78 -3.08 5.08 10.31
C ALA A 78 -2.83 4.27 9.02
N ALA A 79 -1.58 3.91 8.72
CA ALA A 79 -1.22 3.04 7.61
C ALA A 79 -1.88 1.65 7.76
N SER A 80 -1.87 1.10 8.98
CA SER A 80 -2.53 -0.18 9.29
C SER A 80 -4.04 -0.10 9.02
N ALA A 81 -4.69 1.00 9.44
CA ALA A 81 -6.10 1.24 9.16
C ALA A 81 -6.40 1.37 7.65
N LEU A 82 -5.53 2.05 6.89
CA LEU A 82 -5.65 2.13 5.43
C LEU A 82 -5.49 0.77 4.76
N MET A 83 -4.53 -0.06 5.18
CA MET A 83 -4.34 -1.41 4.64
C MET A 83 -5.56 -2.30 4.93
N LEU A 84 -6.14 -2.20 6.14
CA LEU A 84 -7.37 -2.90 6.49
C LEU A 84 -8.56 -2.42 5.67
N LEU A 85 -8.69 -1.11 5.44
CA LEU A 85 -9.73 -0.54 4.59
C LEU A 85 -9.63 -1.09 3.16
N TYR A 86 -8.44 -1.11 2.56
CA TYR A 86 -8.24 -1.66 1.23
C TYR A 86 -8.49 -3.17 1.19
N ALA A 87 -7.96 -3.93 2.15
CA ALA A 87 -8.20 -5.36 2.23
C ALA A 87 -9.70 -5.68 2.39
N GLY A 88 -10.42 -4.93 3.22
CA GLY A 88 -11.87 -5.08 3.39
C GLY A 88 -12.64 -4.77 2.11
N ALA A 89 -12.30 -3.67 1.43
CA ALA A 89 -12.93 -3.30 0.17
C ALA A 89 -12.72 -4.37 -0.91
N ILE A 90 -11.51 -4.94 -0.99
CA ILE A 90 -11.16 -6.06 -1.88
C ILE A 90 -11.94 -7.32 -1.48
N ALA A 91 -11.96 -7.69 -0.20
CA ALA A 91 -12.62 -8.88 0.31
C ALA A 91 -14.12 -8.88 0.03
N VAL A 92 -14.80 -7.75 0.26
CA VAL A 92 -16.23 -7.60 -0.02
C VAL A 92 -16.53 -7.79 -1.52
N ASN A 93 -15.70 -7.23 -2.40
CA ASN A 93 -15.88 -7.36 -3.85
C ASN A 93 -15.58 -8.79 -4.33
N LEU A 94 -14.55 -9.44 -3.80
CA LEU A 94 -14.26 -10.84 -4.08
C LEU A 94 -15.39 -11.77 -3.62
N TRP A 95 -15.98 -11.50 -2.45
CA TRP A 95 -17.13 -12.25 -1.93
C TRP A 95 -18.39 -12.06 -2.79
N ARG A 96 -18.58 -10.86 -3.36
CA ARG A 96 -19.64 -10.56 -4.35
C ARG A 96 -19.34 -11.10 -5.76
N GLY A 97 -18.23 -11.82 -5.96
CA GLY A 97 -17.85 -12.39 -7.25
C GLY A 97 -17.28 -11.39 -8.27
N ARG A 98 -17.09 -10.11 -7.88
CA ARG A 98 -16.59 -9.05 -8.77
C ARG A 98 -15.06 -9.06 -8.81
N ARG A 99 -14.52 -9.64 -9.87
CA ARG A 99 -13.05 -9.88 -10.03
C ARG A 99 -12.41 -9.01 -11.11
N ASP A 100 -13.25 -8.34 -11.89
CA ASP A 100 -12.96 -7.50 -13.05
C ASP A 100 -12.67 -6.03 -12.69
N ILE A 101 -12.71 -5.69 -11.40
CA ILE A 101 -12.35 -4.36 -10.89
C ILE A 101 -10.85 -4.34 -10.59
N ASP A 102 -10.21 -3.19 -10.80
CA ASP A 102 -8.79 -3.00 -10.55
C ASP A 102 -8.51 -2.57 -9.09
N CYS A 103 -7.43 -3.07 -8.48
CA CYS A 103 -7.06 -2.76 -7.09
C CYS A 103 -6.79 -1.26 -6.81
N GLY A 104 -6.47 -0.47 -7.85
CA GLY A 104 -6.21 0.96 -7.74
C GLY A 104 -4.85 1.36 -7.12
N CYS A 105 -4.03 0.40 -6.66
CA CYS A 105 -2.68 0.67 -6.15
C CYS A 105 -1.61 0.82 -7.25
N ALA A 106 -1.73 0.07 -8.35
CA ALA A 106 -0.73 0.05 -9.44
C ALA A 106 -0.72 1.34 -10.26
N GLY A 107 -1.83 2.07 -10.31
CA GLY A 107 -1.98 3.36 -10.99
C GLY A 107 -2.78 3.29 -12.30
N PRO A 108 -2.97 4.45 -12.96
CA PRO A 108 -3.76 4.53 -14.19
C PRO A 108 -3.06 3.81 -15.35
N GLY A 109 -3.80 2.97 -16.08
CA GLY A 109 -3.30 2.25 -17.29
C GLY A 109 -2.81 0.83 -17.04
N GLU A 110 -2.69 0.41 -15.77
CA GLU A 110 -2.38 -0.96 -15.39
C GLU A 110 -3.66 -1.67 -14.90
N SER A 111 -4.13 -2.66 -15.66
CA SER A 111 -5.26 -3.49 -15.26
C SER A 111 -4.77 -4.63 -14.38
N GLN A 112 -5.04 -4.51 -13.07
CA GLN A 112 -4.71 -5.50 -12.06
C GLN A 112 -6.02 -6.03 -11.46
N PRO A 113 -6.64 -7.06 -12.07
CA PRO A 113 -7.93 -7.57 -11.64
C PRO A 113 -7.87 -8.09 -10.20
N LEU A 114 -8.96 -7.89 -9.47
CA LEU A 114 -9.14 -8.40 -8.11
C LEU A 114 -8.92 -9.91 -8.05
N ARG A 115 -7.84 -10.31 -7.36
CA ARG A 115 -7.48 -11.69 -7.08
C ARG A 115 -7.25 -11.89 -5.59
N PRO A 116 -7.48 -13.10 -5.03
CA PRO A 116 -7.23 -13.38 -3.61
C PRO A 116 -5.78 -13.10 -3.17
N VAL A 117 -4.81 -13.19 -4.07
CA VAL A 117 -3.41 -12.82 -3.81
C VAL A 117 -3.24 -11.35 -3.38
N LEU A 118 -4.16 -10.45 -3.75
CA LEU A 118 -4.14 -9.06 -3.27
C LEU A 118 -4.49 -8.96 -1.78
N LEU A 119 -5.29 -9.89 -1.25
CA LEU A 119 -5.50 -9.97 0.20
C LEU A 119 -4.21 -10.36 0.90
N LEU A 120 -3.46 -11.33 0.35
CA LEU A 120 -2.14 -11.68 0.89
C LEU A 120 -1.18 -10.49 0.85
N ARG A 121 -1.10 -9.77 -0.28
CA ARG A 121 -0.29 -8.55 -0.41
C ARG A 121 -0.65 -7.52 0.66
N ASN A 122 -1.93 -7.19 0.83
CA ASN A 122 -2.36 -6.20 1.83
C ASN A 122 -2.15 -6.70 3.27
N SER A 123 -2.31 -7.99 3.54
CA SER A 123 -2.00 -8.58 4.86
C SER A 123 -0.51 -8.48 5.19
N VAL A 124 0.38 -8.67 4.21
CA VAL A 124 1.82 -8.47 4.40
C VAL A 124 2.13 -7.00 4.69
N LEU A 125 1.56 -6.06 3.92
CA LEU A 125 1.75 -4.63 4.16
C LEU A 125 1.20 -4.19 5.52
N LEU A 126 0.06 -4.75 5.94
CA LEU A 126 -0.48 -4.56 7.28
C LEU A 126 0.49 -5.08 8.35
N GLY A 127 1.09 -6.26 8.16
CA GLY A 127 2.13 -6.79 9.05
C GLY A 127 3.32 -5.83 9.18
N LEU A 128 3.82 -5.30 8.06
CA LEU A 128 4.90 -4.30 8.07
C LEU A 128 4.47 -3.02 8.80
N ALA A 129 3.22 -2.58 8.62
CA ALA A 129 2.70 -1.38 9.29
C ALA A 129 2.59 -1.59 10.80
N LEU A 130 2.15 -2.78 11.23
CA LEU A 130 2.11 -3.15 12.65
C LEU A 130 3.52 -3.23 13.25
N LEU A 131 4.49 -3.81 12.54
CA LEU A 131 5.89 -3.81 13.00
C LEU A 131 6.44 -2.38 13.16
N ALA A 132 6.05 -1.45 12.28
CA ALA A 132 6.42 -0.05 12.37
C ALA A 132 5.77 0.72 13.54
N THR A 133 4.75 0.15 14.20
CA THR A 133 4.19 0.72 15.45
C THR A 133 5.00 0.35 16.70
N ALA A 134 5.91 -0.61 16.59
CA ALA A 134 6.67 -1.09 17.73
C ALA A 134 7.62 -0.02 18.30
N THR A 135 7.84 -0.08 19.61
CA THR A 135 8.83 0.75 20.30
C THR A 135 10.24 0.25 19.96
N PRO A 136 11.13 1.10 19.44
CA PRO A 136 12.51 0.71 19.15
C PRO A 136 13.25 0.35 20.44
N LEU A 137 14.18 -0.62 20.36
CA LEU A 137 15.17 -0.77 21.43
C LEU A 137 15.94 0.55 21.61
N ALA A 138 16.26 0.89 22.86
CA ALA A 138 17.18 1.97 23.19
C ALA A 138 18.59 1.57 22.75
N ARG A 139 18.89 1.82 21.47
CA ARG A 139 20.18 1.59 20.81
C ARG A 139 20.53 2.85 20.03
N GLU A 140 21.76 3.32 20.16
CA GLU A 140 22.24 4.42 19.33
C GLU A 140 22.33 3.95 17.87
N LEU A 141 21.70 4.70 16.94
CA LEU A 141 21.83 4.45 15.52
C LEU A 141 23.13 5.08 15.03
N GLY A 142 24.07 4.24 14.59
CA GLY A 142 25.22 4.69 13.82
C GLY A 142 24.85 4.99 12.36
N LEU A 143 25.77 5.64 11.63
CA LEU A 143 25.62 5.87 10.19
C LEU A 143 25.43 4.56 9.40
N PHE A 144 26.12 3.50 9.82
CA PHE A 144 26.00 2.17 9.22
C PHE A 144 24.58 1.59 9.38
N ASP A 145 23.94 1.79 10.54
CA ASP A 145 22.56 1.34 10.77
C ASP A 145 21.57 2.05 9.84
N GLY A 146 21.80 3.35 9.58
CA GLY A 146 21.03 4.12 8.60
C GLY A 146 21.17 3.55 7.18
N PHE A 147 22.40 3.23 6.76
CA PHE A 147 22.65 2.59 5.47
C PHE A 147 21.93 1.24 5.35
N VAL A 148 22.02 0.39 6.38
CA VAL A 148 21.36 -0.92 6.39
C VAL A 148 19.83 -0.77 6.33
N ALA A 149 19.26 0.19 7.06
CA ALA A 149 17.82 0.46 7.02
C ALA A 149 17.34 0.90 5.63
N ILE A 150 18.09 1.76 4.95
CA ILE A 150 17.79 2.21 3.58
C ILE A 150 17.93 1.04 2.59
N ALA A 151 18.99 0.25 2.69
CA ALA A 151 19.20 -0.92 1.83
C ALA A 151 18.08 -1.96 2.02
N ALA A 152 17.69 -2.23 3.26
CA ALA A 152 16.58 -3.13 3.57
C ALA A 152 15.25 -2.60 3.01
N ALA A 153 14.97 -1.30 3.14
CA ALA A 153 13.80 -0.67 2.54
C ALA A 153 13.81 -0.79 1.00
N ALA A 154 14.96 -0.58 0.36
CA ALA A 154 15.11 -0.72 -1.08
C ALA A 154 14.83 -2.17 -1.54
N VAL A 155 15.33 -3.17 -0.82
CA VAL A 155 15.02 -4.58 -1.09
C VAL A 155 13.52 -4.86 -0.96
N LEU A 156 12.87 -4.38 0.10
CA LEU A 156 11.42 -4.51 0.27
C LEU A 156 10.65 -3.87 -0.89
N LEU A 157 11.08 -2.69 -1.34
CA LEU A 157 10.45 -1.99 -2.48
C LEU A 157 10.66 -2.73 -3.80
N LEU A 158 11.84 -3.28 -4.05
CA LEU A 158 12.11 -4.08 -5.24
C LEU A 158 11.29 -5.38 -5.25
N LEU A 159 11.19 -6.06 -4.11
CA LEU A 159 10.33 -7.24 -3.96
C LEU A 159 8.86 -6.88 -4.21
N TYR A 160 8.39 -5.78 -3.62
CA TYR A 160 7.03 -5.29 -3.83
C TYR A 160 6.79 -4.97 -5.32
N ALA A 161 7.69 -4.23 -5.97
CA ALA A 161 7.56 -3.87 -7.39
C ALA A 161 7.60 -5.09 -8.31
N ALA A 162 8.46 -6.08 -8.01
CA ALA A 162 8.53 -7.33 -8.75
C ALA A 162 7.24 -8.15 -8.60
N VAL A 163 6.69 -8.27 -7.39
CA VAL A 163 5.42 -8.94 -7.13
C VAL A 163 4.28 -8.21 -7.84
N ASP A 164 4.19 -6.89 -7.72
CA ASP A 164 3.14 -6.09 -8.36
C ASP A 164 3.21 -6.19 -9.89
N GLY A 165 4.41 -6.08 -10.46
CA GLY A 165 4.65 -6.28 -11.89
C GLY A 165 4.30 -7.69 -12.37
N LEU A 166 4.58 -8.72 -11.57
CA LEU A 166 4.17 -10.10 -11.89
C LEU A 166 2.65 -10.25 -11.86
N LEU A 167 1.98 -9.68 -10.85
CA LEU A 167 0.52 -9.75 -10.72
C LEU A 167 -0.20 -9.04 -11.87
N THR A 168 0.32 -7.89 -12.28
CA THR A 168 -0.23 -7.10 -13.39
C THR A 168 0.02 -7.78 -14.74
N ASN A 169 1.17 -8.42 -14.93
CA ASN A 169 1.49 -9.11 -16.19
C ASN A 169 1.03 -10.58 -16.26
N ALA A 170 0.64 -11.21 -15.15
CA ALA A 170 0.21 -12.61 -15.11
C ALA A 170 -0.88 -12.97 -16.15
N PRO A 171 -1.93 -12.15 -16.38
CA PRO A 171 -2.92 -12.45 -17.41
C PRO A 171 -2.35 -12.42 -18.84
N ARG A 172 -1.36 -11.56 -19.10
CA ARG A 172 -0.68 -11.48 -20.41
C ARG A 172 0.24 -12.67 -20.64
N LEU A 173 0.95 -13.10 -19.60
CA LEU A 173 1.84 -14.27 -19.64
C LEU A 173 1.06 -15.58 -19.88
N LEU A 174 -0.13 -15.73 -19.29
CA LEU A 174 -0.98 -16.91 -19.52
C LEU A 174 -1.41 -17.02 -20.98
N LYS A 175 -1.83 -15.89 -21.59
CA LYS A 175 -2.18 -15.85 -23.02
C LYS A 175 -1.02 -16.28 -23.93
N LEU A 176 0.22 -15.93 -23.60
CA LEU A 176 1.42 -16.33 -24.36
C LEU A 176 1.76 -17.81 -24.20
N THR A 177 1.36 -18.43 -23.09
CA THR A 177 1.59 -19.86 -22.80
C THR A 177 0.43 -20.76 -23.25
N GLY A 178 -0.54 -20.20 -23.99
CA GLY A 178 -1.66 -20.96 -24.56
C GLY A 178 -2.68 -21.47 -23.53
N ARG A 179 -2.72 -20.86 -22.33
CA ARG A 179 -3.68 -21.14 -21.26
C ARG A 179 -4.56 -19.93 -20.99
#